data_AF-A0A959GZB2-F1
#
_entry.id   AF-A0A959GZB2-F1
#
_cell.length_a   1.000
_cell.length_b   1.000
_cell.length_c   1.000
_cell.angle_alpha   90.00
_cell.angle_beta   90.00
_cell.angle_gamma   90.00
#
_symmetry.space_group_name_H-M   'P 1'
#
loop_
_entity.id
_entity.type
_entity.pdbx_description
1 polymer ?
#
loop_
_entity_poly.entity_id
_entity_poly.type
_entity_poly.pdbx_seq_one_letter_code
_entity_poly.pdbx_strand_id
1 'polypeptide(L)'
;MMKTFFFLLTFLSALCLPGIAGGQSSRIQQLETEMRAASGQERVEKLIALADACIQAGDYDKASNWADEAGNFAKRLRLPALRAAALNREGKALMLRGKRKADSRFEQSLDILRSINSGDKSLAMDNLENMRIIAQRAGKEKDVAYINEQIARLNNQLVTQLPQVQAPAPVTRQELDKEIGALQKEIARQQARMPGGKVNAAEMERQNQELQAQLAEREAQIDQMTEDQMKTSMLLMQQR
;
A
#
# COMPACT_ATOMS: atom_id res chain seq x y z
N MET A 1 37.38 -3.74 63.80
CA MET A 1 36.44 -4.86 63.53
C MET A 1 35.04 -4.27 63.38
N MET A 2 34.36 -4.61 62.27
CA MET A 2 32.91 -4.61 61.97
C MET A 2 32.07 -3.33 62.20
N LYS A 3 31.64 -2.58 61.17
CA LYS A 3 30.53 -2.79 60.19
C LYS A 3 29.13 -2.87 60.79
N THR A 4 28.35 -1.80 60.66
CA THR A 4 26.87 -1.84 60.54
C THR A 4 26.39 -0.67 59.66
N PHE A 5 26.21 -0.91 58.37
CA PHE A 5 25.40 -0.06 57.49
C PHE A 5 24.11 -0.82 57.18
N PHE A 6 22.99 -0.22 57.55
CA PHE A 6 21.65 -0.74 57.32
C PHE A 6 21.28 -0.56 55.84
N PHE A 7 20.93 -1.67 55.20
CA PHE A 7 20.33 -1.75 53.88
C PHE A 7 18.91 -1.12 53.90
N LEU A 8 18.62 -0.20 52.99
CA LEU A 8 17.23 0.10 52.60
C LEU A 8 17.04 -0.40 51.16
N LEU A 9 16.22 -1.44 51.04
CA LEU A 9 15.82 -2.11 49.82
C LEU A 9 14.94 -1.19 48.96
N THR A 10 15.36 -0.87 47.74
CA THR A 10 14.45 -0.45 46.66
C THR A 10 14.51 -1.50 45.55
N PHE A 11 13.62 -2.49 45.66
CA PHE A 11 13.37 -3.46 44.59
C PHE A 11 12.41 -2.80 43.59
N LEU A 12 12.94 -2.13 42.58
CA LEU A 12 12.19 -1.75 41.40
C LEU A 12 12.31 -2.89 40.37
N SER A 13 11.51 -3.93 40.56
CA SER A 13 11.40 -5.03 39.60
C SER A 13 10.68 -4.52 38.34
N ALA A 14 11.48 -4.30 37.29
CA ALA A 14 10.99 -4.15 35.94
C ALA A 14 10.23 -5.43 35.51
N LEU A 15 8.91 -5.31 35.38
CA LEU A 15 8.12 -6.27 34.60
C LEU A 15 8.47 -6.08 33.11
N CYS A 16 9.48 -6.80 32.64
CA CYS A 16 9.61 -7.08 31.21
C CYS A 16 8.55 -8.13 30.83
N LEU A 17 7.55 -7.74 30.05
CA LEU A 17 6.61 -8.65 29.39
C LEU A 17 7.30 -9.28 28.16
N PRO A 18 7.58 -10.60 28.11
CA PRO A 18 8.14 -11.26 26.94
C PRO A 18 7.00 -11.92 26.15
N GLY A 19 6.07 -11.13 25.60
CA GLY A 19 4.86 -11.68 24.96
C GLY A 19 4.89 -11.76 23.43
N ILE A 20 5.67 -10.88 22.77
CA ILE A 20 5.50 -10.63 21.33
C ILE A 20 6.68 -11.14 20.49
N ALA A 21 7.89 -11.25 21.07
CA ALA A 21 9.09 -11.64 20.34
C ALA A 21 9.12 -13.13 19.94
N GLY A 22 8.47 -14.02 20.69
CA GLY A 22 8.52 -15.47 20.47
C GLY A 22 7.86 -15.93 19.17
N GLY A 23 6.71 -15.34 18.81
CA GLY A 23 5.95 -15.72 17.62
C GLY A 23 6.58 -15.26 16.30
N GLN A 24 7.28 -14.12 16.31
CA GLN A 24 8.01 -13.64 15.12
C GLN A 24 9.26 -14.50 14.86
N SER A 25 9.96 -14.91 15.93
CA SER A 25 11.11 -15.80 15.82
C SER A 25 10.73 -17.18 15.25
N SER A 26 9.60 -17.76 15.67
CA SER A 26 9.16 -19.07 15.14
C SER A 26 8.75 -18.98 13.67
N ARG A 27 8.10 -17.89 13.26
CA ARG A 27 7.72 -17.66 11.85
C ARG A 27 8.94 -17.54 10.94
N ILE A 28 9.97 -16.81 11.35
CA ILE A 28 11.21 -16.68 10.58
C ILE A 28 11.90 -18.04 10.44
N GLN A 29 12.01 -18.81 11.52
CA GLN A 29 12.62 -20.16 11.48
C GLN A 29 11.87 -21.12 10.55
N GLN A 30 10.53 -21.08 10.57
CA GLN A 30 9.70 -21.86 9.66
C GLN A 30 9.98 -21.47 8.21
N LEU A 31 9.96 -20.17 7.90
CA LEU A 31 10.24 -19.66 6.55
C LEU A 31 11.65 -20.01 6.07
N GLU A 32 12.65 -20.02 6.95
CA GLU A 32 14.00 -20.47 6.59
C GLU A 32 14.02 -21.96 6.22
N THR A 33 13.27 -22.78 6.95
CA THR A 33 13.17 -24.22 6.69
C THR A 33 12.47 -24.46 5.34
N GLU A 34 11.36 -23.79 5.10
CA GLU A 34 10.63 -23.84 3.82
C GLU A 34 11.50 -23.35 2.65
N MET A 35 12.21 -22.23 2.84
CA MET A 35 13.11 -21.68 1.81
C MET A 35 14.22 -22.66 1.44
N ARG A 36 14.82 -23.35 2.42
CA ARG A 36 15.88 -24.34 2.17
C ARG A 36 15.39 -25.53 1.35
N ALA A 37 14.13 -25.95 1.56
CA ALA A 37 13.49 -27.02 0.81
C ALA A 37 13.00 -26.57 -0.58
N ALA A 38 12.73 -25.27 -0.76
CA ALA A 38 12.23 -24.72 -2.01
C ALA A 38 13.31 -24.57 -3.09
N SER A 39 12.87 -24.55 -4.35
CA SER A 39 13.71 -24.31 -5.53
C SER A 39 13.01 -23.39 -6.55
N GLY A 40 13.75 -22.96 -7.57
CA GLY A 40 13.18 -22.14 -8.66
C GLY A 40 12.49 -20.86 -8.16
N GLN A 41 11.31 -20.59 -8.72
CA GLN A 41 10.49 -19.41 -8.36
C GLN A 41 10.04 -19.44 -6.90
N GLU A 42 9.61 -20.59 -6.38
CA GLU A 42 9.12 -20.72 -5.00
C GLU A 42 10.20 -20.30 -4.00
N ARG A 43 11.46 -20.67 -4.25
CA ARG A 43 12.57 -20.24 -3.38
C ARG A 43 12.71 -18.72 -3.33
N VAL A 44 12.52 -18.03 -4.46
CA VAL A 44 12.56 -16.56 -4.52
C VAL A 44 11.44 -15.97 -3.67
N GLU A 45 10.23 -16.50 -3.80
CA GLU A 45 9.06 -16.04 -3.03
C GLU A 45 9.27 -16.25 -1.52
N LYS A 46 9.86 -17.38 -1.11
CA LYS A 46 10.20 -17.63 0.30
C LYS A 46 11.30 -16.70 0.82
N LEU A 47 12.31 -16.37 0.01
CA LEU A 47 13.33 -15.38 0.38
C LEU A 47 12.75 -13.97 0.55
N ILE A 48 11.80 -13.56 -0.32
CA ILE A 48 11.07 -12.29 -0.16
C ILE A 48 10.23 -12.31 1.12
N ALA A 49 9.52 -13.41 1.39
CA ALA A 49 8.74 -13.55 2.62
C ALA A 49 9.62 -13.51 3.89
N LEU A 50 10.84 -14.08 3.83
CA LEU A 50 11.84 -13.96 4.89
C LEU A 50 12.27 -12.52 5.10
N ALA A 51 12.52 -11.78 4.02
CA ALA A 51 12.87 -10.38 4.11
C ALA A 51 11.74 -9.56 4.77
N ASP A 52 10.49 -9.77 4.35
CA ASP A 52 9.31 -9.12 4.95
C ASP A 52 9.18 -9.45 6.45
N ALA A 53 9.34 -10.72 6.83
CA ALA A 53 9.29 -11.14 8.24
C ALA A 53 10.43 -10.50 9.07
N CYS A 54 11.64 -10.42 8.50
CA CYS A 54 12.77 -9.76 9.16
C CYS A 54 12.54 -8.25 9.32
N ILE A 55 11.94 -7.58 8.34
CA ILE A 55 11.54 -6.16 8.45
C ILE A 55 10.55 -5.97 9.61
N GLN A 56 9.53 -6.84 9.71
CA GLN A 56 8.53 -6.79 10.77
C GLN A 56 9.13 -7.05 12.16
N ALA A 57 10.15 -7.92 12.24
CA ALA A 57 10.89 -8.19 13.47
C ALA A 57 11.93 -7.12 13.82
N GLY A 58 12.16 -6.13 12.95
CA GLY A 58 13.19 -5.10 13.13
C GLY A 58 14.62 -5.56 12.79
N ASP A 59 14.78 -6.77 12.25
CA ASP A 59 16.08 -7.31 11.83
C ASP A 59 16.40 -6.87 10.40
N TYR A 60 16.67 -5.58 10.23
CA TYR A 60 16.87 -4.95 8.92
C TYR A 60 18.13 -5.46 8.20
N ASP A 61 19.10 -5.98 8.93
CA ASP A 61 20.32 -6.55 8.36
C ASP A 61 20.02 -7.85 7.63
N LYS A 62 19.33 -8.78 8.31
CA LYS A 62 18.89 -10.02 7.68
C LYS A 62 17.89 -9.74 6.57
N ALA A 63 16.97 -8.81 6.76
CA ALA A 63 16.02 -8.43 5.72
C ALA A 63 16.72 -8.01 4.43
N SER A 64 17.72 -7.14 4.53
CA SER A 64 18.51 -6.70 3.37
C SER A 64 19.24 -7.85 2.70
N ASN A 65 19.83 -8.77 3.47
CA ASN A 65 20.56 -9.92 2.93
C ASN A 65 19.63 -10.90 2.21
N TRP A 66 18.47 -11.22 2.80
CA TRP A 66 17.49 -12.11 2.17
C TRP A 66 16.88 -11.52 0.92
N ALA A 67 16.62 -10.20 0.92
CA ALA A 67 16.13 -9.49 -0.25
C ALA A 67 17.17 -9.45 -1.39
N ASP A 68 18.45 -9.21 -1.09
CA ASP A 68 19.52 -9.26 -2.09
C ASP A 68 19.67 -10.67 -2.68
N GLU A 69 19.65 -11.72 -1.85
CA GLU A 69 19.68 -13.11 -2.32
C GLU A 69 18.48 -13.41 -3.23
N ALA A 70 17.28 -12.98 -2.84
CA ALA A 70 16.08 -13.11 -3.67
C ALA A 70 16.24 -12.41 -5.02
N GLY A 71 16.74 -11.18 -5.03
CA GLY A 71 16.97 -10.41 -6.26
C GLY A 71 17.97 -11.08 -7.20
N ASN A 72 19.05 -11.65 -6.65
CA ASN A 72 20.07 -12.36 -7.40
C ASN A 72 19.55 -13.70 -7.96
N PHE A 73 18.76 -14.46 -7.20
CA PHE A 73 18.07 -15.65 -7.71
C PHE A 73 17.05 -15.30 -8.79
N ALA A 74 16.18 -14.31 -8.55
CA ALA A 74 15.17 -13.86 -9.51
C ALA A 74 15.81 -13.41 -10.84
N LYS A 75 16.94 -12.69 -10.78
CA LYS A 75 17.71 -12.30 -11.96
C LYS A 75 18.19 -13.51 -12.76
N ARG A 76 18.79 -14.51 -12.09
CA ARG A 76 19.28 -15.73 -12.76
C ARG A 76 18.15 -16.54 -13.41
N LEU A 77 17.00 -16.60 -12.74
CA LEU A 77 15.82 -17.30 -13.22
C LEU A 77 14.98 -16.49 -14.22
N ARG A 78 15.38 -15.24 -14.53
CA ARG A 78 14.63 -14.31 -15.40
C ARG A 78 13.19 -14.08 -14.92
N LEU A 79 13.04 -13.86 -13.62
CA LEU A 79 11.78 -13.54 -12.94
C LEU A 79 11.73 -12.03 -12.59
N PRO A 80 11.50 -11.14 -13.57
CA PRO A 80 11.66 -9.70 -13.37
C PRO A 80 10.68 -9.12 -12.33
N ALA A 81 9.43 -9.58 -12.30
CA ALA A 81 8.45 -9.11 -11.29
C ALA A 81 8.92 -9.41 -9.85
N LEU A 82 9.41 -10.62 -9.60
CA LEU A 82 9.96 -10.99 -8.29
C LEU A 82 11.28 -10.28 -7.98
N ARG A 83 12.09 -10.00 -9.00
CA ARG A 83 13.29 -9.17 -8.83
C ARG A 83 12.94 -7.75 -8.39
N ALA A 84 11.89 -7.14 -8.95
CA ALA A 84 11.41 -5.83 -8.53
C ALA A 84 10.92 -5.87 -7.08
N ALA A 85 10.12 -6.87 -6.70
CA ALA A 85 9.67 -7.05 -5.33
C ALA A 85 10.86 -7.19 -4.36
N ALA A 86 11.86 -8.00 -4.69
CA ALA A 86 13.07 -8.16 -3.88
C ALA A 86 13.83 -6.84 -3.69
N LEU A 87 14.05 -6.07 -4.76
CA LEU A 87 14.70 -4.75 -4.69
C LEU A 87 13.92 -3.77 -3.80
N ASN A 88 12.60 -3.78 -3.87
CA ASN A 88 11.76 -2.98 -2.97
C ASN A 88 12.00 -3.35 -1.49
N ARG A 89 12.07 -4.65 -1.16
CA ARG A 89 12.32 -5.10 0.22
C ARG A 89 13.72 -4.74 0.69
N GLU A 90 14.72 -4.87 -0.18
CA GLU A 90 16.08 -4.44 0.09
C GLU A 90 16.12 -2.93 0.38
N GLY A 91 15.45 -2.12 -0.45
CA GLY A 91 15.32 -0.68 -0.27
C GLY A 91 14.68 -0.31 1.07
N LYS A 92 13.59 -0.98 1.46
CA LYS A 92 12.93 -0.78 2.77
C LYS A 92 13.85 -1.10 3.93
N ALA A 93 14.51 -2.25 3.89
CA ALA A 93 15.45 -2.66 4.93
C ALA A 93 16.60 -1.66 5.09
N LEU A 94 17.19 -1.21 3.98
CA LEU A 94 18.24 -0.19 3.97
C LEU A 94 17.74 1.15 4.52
N MET A 95 16.54 1.60 4.12
CA MET A 95 15.94 2.85 4.57
C MET A 95 15.68 2.83 6.07
N LEU A 96 15.10 1.75 6.60
CA LEU A 96 14.78 1.60 8.02
C LEU A 96 16.02 1.50 8.90
N ARG A 97 17.10 0.95 8.36
CA ARG A 97 18.42 0.94 9.02
C ARG A 97 19.14 2.30 8.94
N GLY A 98 18.67 3.25 8.12
CA GLY A 98 19.35 4.51 7.86
C GLY A 98 20.59 4.39 6.98
N LYS A 99 20.68 3.33 6.17
CA LYS A 99 21.79 3.13 5.22
C LYS A 99 21.56 3.89 3.91
N ARG A 100 22.67 4.30 3.29
CA ARG A 100 22.69 4.90 1.94
C ARG A 100 22.25 3.87 0.88
N LYS A 101 21.86 4.34 -0.31
CA LYS A 101 21.45 3.55 -1.49
C LYS A 101 20.05 2.92 -1.43
N ALA A 102 19.24 3.17 -0.41
CA ALA A 102 17.86 2.72 -0.36
C ALA A 102 17.05 3.24 -1.57
N ASP A 103 17.22 4.51 -1.90
CA ASP A 103 16.69 5.19 -3.09
C ASP A 103 16.99 4.43 -4.39
N SER A 104 18.26 4.06 -4.59
CA SER A 104 18.70 3.32 -5.78
C SER A 104 18.03 1.95 -5.93
N ARG A 105 17.64 1.29 -4.83
CA ARG A 105 16.92 0.01 -4.90
C ARG A 105 15.48 0.20 -5.37
N PHE A 106 14.80 1.22 -4.84
CA PHE A 106 13.44 1.57 -5.25
C PHE A 106 13.37 2.00 -6.71
N GLU A 107 14.35 2.80 -7.17
CA GLU A 107 14.47 3.21 -8.56
C GLU A 107 14.66 2.01 -9.50
N GLN A 108 15.57 1.09 -9.18
CA GLN A 108 15.75 -0.14 -9.97
C GLN A 108 14.50 -1.02 -9.99
N SER A 109 13.75 -1.09 -8.88
CA SER A 109 12.47 -1.78 -8.85
C SER A 109 11.48 -1.13 -9.83
N LEU A 110 11.35 0.20 -9.80
CA LEU A 110 10.47 0.94 -10.72
C LEU A 110 10.87 0.74 -12.19
N ASP A 111 12.15 0.77 -12.50
CA ASP A 111 12.64 0.56 -13.86
C ASP A 111 12.32 -0.83 -14.38
N ILE A 112 12.45 -1.86 -13.53
CA ILE A 112 12.03 -3.22 -13.89
C ILE A 112 10.53 -3.26 -14.14
N LEU A 113 9.71 -2.69 -13.25
CA LEU A 113 8.25 -2.67 -13.40
C LEU A 113 7.83 -1.99 -14.70
N ARG A 114 8.46 -0.87 -15.06
CA ARG A 114 8.24 -0.18 -16.34
C ARG A 114 8.67 -1.06 -17.52
N SER A 115 9.85 -1.67 -17.46
CA SER A 115 10.41 -2.46 -18.58
C SER A 115 9.56 -3.67 -18.94
N ILE A 116 8.84 -4.24 -17.97
CA ILE A 116 7.95 -5.38 -18.19
C ILE A 116 6.48 -4.98 -18.37
N ASN A 117 6.19 -3.69 -18.44
CA ASN A 117 4.81 -3.15 -18.42
C ASN A 117 3.97 -3.78 -17.30
N SER A 118 4.54 -3.86 -16.10
CA SER A 118 3.88 -4.49 -14.95
C SER A 118 2.59 -3.75 -14.58
N GLY A 119 1.52 -4.50 -14.33
CA GLY A 119 0.29 -3.99 -13.73
C GLY A 119 0.36 -3.81 -12.20
N ASP A 120 1.52 -4.10 -11.57
CA ASP A 120 1.68 -4.00 -10.12
C ASP A 120 1.87 -2.54 -9.65
N LYS A 121 0.75 -1.82 -9.68
CA LYS A 121 0.68 -0.43 -9.23
C LYS A 121 0.93 -0.29 -7.73
N SER A 122 0.59 -1.30 -6.93
CA SER A 122 0.81 -1.28 -5.48
C SER A 122 2.30 -1.23 -5.17
N LEU A 123 3.09 -2.10 -5.81
CA LEU A 123 4.53 -2.09 -5.65
C LEU A 123 5.16 -0.80 -6.21
N ALA A 124 4.69 -0.30 -7.34
CA ALA A 124 5.17 0.97 -7.89
C ALA A 124 4.89 2.17 -6.96
N MET A 125 3.67 2.27 -6.41
CA MET A 125 3.30 3.29 -5.43
C MET A 125 4.17 3.21 -4.18
N ASP A 126 4.36 2.00 -3.65
CA ASP A 126 5.18 1.78 -2.46
C ASP A 126 6.66 2.17 -2.70
N ASN A 127 7.24 1.87 -3.87
CA ASN A 127 8.57 2.36 -4.23
C ASN A 127 8.63 3.90 -4.25
N LEU A 128 7.68 4.55 -4.92
CA LEU A 128 7.62 6.01 -5.03
C LEU A 128 7.45 6.68 -3.66
N GLU A 129 6.61 6.13 -2.79
CA GLU A 129 6.38 6.67 -1.45
C GLU A 129 7.65 6.61 -0.59
N ASN A 130 8.36 5.47 -0.60
CA ASN A 130 9.62 5.36 0.14
C ASN A 130 10.70 6.31 -0.42
N MET A 131 10.76 6.50 -1.76
CA MET A 131 11.65 7.49 -2.36
C MET A 131 11.27 8.92 -1.94
N ARG A 132 9.98 9.24 -1.86
CA ARG A 132 9.49 10.55 -1.41
C ARG A 132 9.93 10.82 0.03
N ILE A 133 9.77 9.84 0.92
CA ILE A 133 10.21 9.94 2.32
C ILE A 133 11.72 10.21 2.39
N ILE A 134 12.53 9.51 1.59
CA ILE A 134 13.98 9.73 1.54
C ILE A 134 14.30 11.15 1.05
N ALA A 135 13.66 11.61 -0.02
CA ALA A 135 13.87 12.94 -0.59
C ALA A 135 13.46 14.06 0.38
N GLN A 136 12.33 13.89 1.09
CA GLN A 136 11.86 14.81 2.14
C GLN A 136 12.87 14.90 3.29
N ARG A 137 13.34 13.76 3.81
CA ARG A 137 14.36 13.71 4.87
C ARG A 137 15.68 14.34 4.46
N ALA A 138 16.00 14.31 3.17
CA ALA A 138 17.20 14.91 2.60
C ALA A 138 17.03 16.39 2.18
N GLY A 139 15.84 16.98 2.33
CA GLY A 139 15.56 18.35 1.90
C GLY A 139 15.61 18.58 0.38
N LYS A 140 15.42 17.52 -0.42
CA LYS A 140 15.50 17.58 -1.89
C LYS A 140 14.14 17.91 -2.51
N GLU A 141 13.72 19.16 -2.41
CA GLU A 141 12.37 19.59 -2.83
C GLU A 141 12.06 19.29 -4.31
N LYS A 142 13.05 19.42 -5.21
CA LYS A 142 12.89 19.09 -6.63
C LYS A 142 12.56 17.61 -6.85
N ASP A 143 13.25 16.73 -6.14
CA ASP A 143 13.02 15.29 -6.22
C ASP A 143 11.64 14.94 -5.65
N VAL A 144 11.23 15.59 -4.55
CA VAL A 144 9.88 15.44 -3.97
C VAL A 144 8.80 15.84 -4.97
N ALA A 145 8.95 16.99 -5.63
CA ALA A 145 8.00 17.46 -6.64
C ALA A 145 7.89 16.49 -7.81
N TYR A 146 9.03 16.00 -8.32
CA TYR A 146 9.06 15.01 -9.40
C TYR A 146 8.38 13.69 -9.00
N ILE A 147 8.64 13.19 -7.80
CA ILE A 147 8.02 11.96 -7.28
C ILE A 147 6.51 12.14 -7.11
N ASN A 148 6.06 13.29 -6.59
CA ASN A 148 4.63 13.59 -6.45
C ASN A 148 3.91 13.59 -7.80
N GLU A 149 4.55 14.11 -8.86
CA GLU A 149 4.00 14.05 -10.20
C GLU A 149 3.87 12.60 -10.70
N GLN A 150 4.87 11.75 -10.44
CA GLN A 150 4.79 10.32 -10.81
C GLN A 150 3.68 9.59 -10.04
N ILE A 151 3.52 9.88 -8.75
CA ILE A 151 2.41 9.36 -7.93
C ILE A 151 1.06 9.81 -8.52
N ALA A 152 0.92 11.10 -8.86
CA ALA A 152 -0.30 11.63 -9.46
C ALA A 152 -0.63 10.96 -10.80
N ARG A 153 0.38 10.72 -11.66
CA ARG A 153 0.19 9.98 -12.93
C ARG A 153 -0.26 8.54 -12.70
N LEU A 154 0.34 7.85 -11.72
CA LEU A 154 0.00 6.47 -11.38
C LEU A 154 -1.43 6.36 -10.80
N ASN A 155 -1.85 7.35 -10.01
CA ASN A 155 -3.23 7.48 -9.51
C ASN A 155 -4.21 7.87 -10.62
N ASN A 156 -3.86 8.78 -11.52
CA ASN A 156 -4.73 9.11 -12.65
C ASN A 156 -4.89 7.91 -13.59
N GLN A 157 -3.89 7.06 -13.75
CA GLN A 157 -4.03 5.77 -14.44
C GLN A 157 -4.96 4.78 -13.71
N LEU A 158 -5.14 4.87 -12.39
CA LEU A 158 -6.21 4.15 -11.67
C LEU A 158 -7.57 4.73 -12.05
N VAL A 159 -7.70 6.06 -12.11
CA VAL A 159 -8.92 6.75 -12.55
C VAL A 159 -9.24 6.49 -14.02
N THR A 160 -8.24 6.27 -14.88
CA THR A 160 -8.43 5.99 -16.31
C THR A 160 -8.81 4.52 -16.61
N GLN A 161 -8.59 3.61 -15.65
CA GLN A 161 -8.91 2.17 -15.77
C GLN A 161 -10.17 1.75 -15.00
N LEU A 162 -10.70 2.62 -14.14
CA LEU A 162 -12.15 2.68 -13.93
C LEU A 162 -12.78 3.01 -15.29
N PRO A 163 -14.02 2.59 -15.59
CA PRO A 163 -14.77 3.20 -16.67
C PRO A 163 -14.74 4.70 -16.42
N GLN A 164 -13.92 5.43 -17.18
CA GLN A 164 -14.07 6.85 -17.25
C GLN A 164 -15.41 7.04 -17.92
N VAL A 165 -16.41 7.38 -17.12
CA VAL A 165 -17.46 8.25 -17.59
C VAL A 165 -16.76 9.59 -17.83
N GLN A 166 -16.04 9.67 -18.95
CA GLN A 166 -15.76 10.94 -19.57
C GLN A 166 -17.13 11.59 -19.68
N ALA A 167 -17.31 12.77 -19.12
CA ALA A 167 -18.45 13.58 -19.48
C ALA A 167 -18.16 14.20 -20.84
N PRO A 168 -18.81 13.78 -21.93
CA PRO A 168 -19.52 14.71 -22.76
C PRO A 168 -20.92 14.92 -22.16
N ALA A 169 -21.44 16.14 -22.24
CA ALA A 169 -22.83 16.45 -21.88
C ALA A 169 -23.87 15.52 -22.60
N PRO A 170 -25.16 15.55 -22.24
CA PRO A 170 -25.79 15.68 -20.93
C PRO A 170 -26.08 14.28 -20.34
N VAL A 171 -25.85 14.08 -19.05
CA VAL A 171 -26.09 12.78 -18.42
C VAL A 171 -27.60 12.55 -18.34
N THR A 172 -28.09 11.50 -19.00
CA THR A 172 -29.51 11.15 -18.87
C THR A 172 -29.74 10.48 -17.51
N ARG A 173 -30.94 10.63 -16.93
CA ARG A 173 -31.30 9.99 -15.63
C ARG A 173 -31.01 8.48 -15.61
N GLN A 174 -31.24 7.81 -16.73
CA GLN A 174 -30.98 6.38 -16.88
C GLN A 174 -29.49 5.99 -16.81
N GLU A 175 -28.59 6.90 -17.17
CA GLU A 175 -27.14 6.68 -17.05
C GLU A 175 -26.68 6.88 -15.60
N LEU A 176 -27.19 7.90 -14.91
CA LEU A 176 -26.94 8.10 -13.48
C LEU A 176 -27.44 6.92 -12.63
N ASP A 177 -28.62 6.38 -12.90
CA ASP A 177 -29.18 5.22 -12.20
C ASP A 177 -28.28 3.98 -12.35
N LYS A 178 -27.71 3.76 -13.54
CA LYS A 178 -26.80 2.65 -13.82
C LYS A 178 -25.47 2.82 -13.08
N GLU A 179 -24.97 4.05 -13.01
CA GLU A 179 -23.72 4.38 -12.33
C GLU A 179 -23.84 4.22 -10.80
N ILE A 180 -24.95 4.68 -10.21
CA ILE A 180 -25.24 4.46 -8.78
C ILE A 180 -25.29 2.95 -8.48
N GLY A 181 -25.97 2.17 -9.32
CA GLY A 181 -26.03 0.72 -9.17
C GLY A 181 -24.66 0.02 -9.28
N ALA A 182 -23.73 0.56 -10.08
CA ALA A 182 -22.36 0.07 -10.19
C ALA A 182 -21.53 0.43 -8.94
N LEU A 183 -21.63 1.68 -8.46
CA LEU A 183 -20.95 2.15 -7.25
C LEU A 183 -21.41 1.39 -6.00
N GLN A 184 -22.71 1.16 -5.83
CA GLN A 184 -23.26 0.39 -4.72
C GLN A 184 -22.74 -1.06 -4.69
N LYS A 185 -22.65 -1.71 -5.86
CA LYS A 185 -22.09 -3.08 -5.97
C LYS A 185 -20.61 -3.13 -5.61
N GLU A 186 -19.86 -2.10 -5.95
CA GLU A 186 -18.43 -2.03 -5.64
C GLU A 186 -18.19 -1.79 -4.14
N ILE A 187 -18.96 -0.90 -3.51
CA ILE A 187 -18.93 -0.70 -2.05
C ILE A 187 -19.24 -2.03 -1.34
N ALA A 188 -20.27 -2.77 -1.79
CA ALA A 188 -20.61 -4.07 -1.22
C ALA A 188 -19.49 -5.13 -1.39
N ARG A 189 -18.81 -5.14 -2.55
CA ARG A 189 -17.67 -6.04 -2.80
C ARG A 189 -16.47 -5.71 -1.93
N GLN A 190 -16.18 -4.43 -1.72
CA GLN A 190 -15.10 -3.98 -0.84
C GLN A 190 -15.39 -4.34 0.62
N GLN A 191 -16.63 -4.18 1.06
CA GLN A 191 -17.08 -4.60 2.40
C GLN A 191 -17.03 -6.13 2.58
N ALA A 192 -17.32 -6.92 1.53
CA ALA A 192 -17.25 -8.38 1.57
C ALA A 192 -15.81 -8.94 1.55
N ARG A 193 -14.83 -8.16 1.07
CA ARG A 193 -13.39 -8.52 1.10
C ARG A 193 -12.73 -8.38 2.48
N MET A 194 -13.54 -8.29 3.54
CA MET A 194 -13.12 -8.20 4.94
C MET A 194 -12.93 -9.59 5.59
N PRO A 195 -11.86 -10.35 5.28
CA PRO A 195 -11.26 -11.20 6.31
C PRO A 195 -9.74 -10.92 6.44
N GLY A 196 -9.38 -10.18 7.49
CA GLY A 196 -8.06 -10.23 8.13
C GLY A 196 -6.92 -9.45 7.48
N GLY A 197 -6.57 -8.28 8.03
CA GLY A 197 -5.25 -7.65 7.79
C GLY A 197 -5.21 -6.15 8.05
N LYS A 198 -4.84 -5.73 9.26
CA LYS A 198 -4.79 -4.32 9.71
C LYS A 198 -3.52 -3.56 9.26
N VAL A 199 -3.16 -3.58 7.97
CA VAL A 199 -2.01 -2.77 7.51
C VAL A 199 -2.44 -1.50 6.77
N ASN A 200 -3.61 -1.46 6.12
CA ASN A 200 -4.08 -0.29 5.35
C ASN A 200 -5.49 0.20 5.74
N ALA A 201 -5.91 0.02 7.00
CA ALA A 201 -7.29 0.31 7.44
C ALA A 201 -7.67 1.80 7.26
N ALA A 202 -6.77 2.74 7.56
CA ALA A 202 -7.06 4.17 7.48
C ALA A 202 -7.11 4.70 6.03
N GLU A 203 -6.27 4.18 5.13
CA GLU A 203 -6.29 4.56 3.71
C GLU A 203 -7.51 3.96 2.99
N MET A 204 -7.88 2.72 3.33
CA MET A 204 -9.10 2.10 2.81
C MET A 204 -10.38 2.75 3.36
N GLU A 205 -10.37 3.24 4.60
CA GLU A 205 -11.49 4.01 5.15
C GLU A 205 -11.67 5.34 4.40
N ARG A 206 -10.57 6.04 4.09
CA ARG A 206 -10.63 7.24 3.24
C ARG A 206 -11.15 6.94 1.84
N GLN A 207 -10.72 5.84 1.22
CA GLN A 207 -11.22 5.43 -0.10
C GLN A 207 -12.71 5.09 -0.04
N ASN A 208 -13.18 4.41 1.00
CA ASN A 208 -14.59 4.11 1.19
C ASN A 208 -15.43 5.39 1.41
N GLN A 209 -14.91 6.34 2.20
CA GLN A 209 -15.52 7.66 2.39
C GLN A 209 -15.60 8.46 1.08
N GLU A 210 -14.56 8.39 0.24
CA GLU A 210 -14.53 9.08 -1.05
C GLU A 210 -15.56 8.48 -2.03
N LEU A 211 -15.69 7.14 -2.08
CA LEU A 211 -16.71 6.48 -2.88
C LEU A 211 -18.13 6.79 -2.39
N GLN A 212 -18.33 6.91 -1.08
CA GLN A 212 -19.61 7.34 -0.50
C GLN A 212 -19.93 8.79 -0.85
N ALA A 213 -18.93 9.69 -0.83
CA ALA A 213 -19.10 11.08 -1.24
C ALA A 213 -19.48 11.19 -2.73
N GLN A 214 -18.85 10.39 -3.60
CA GLN A 214 -19.21 10.34 -5.02
C GLN A 214 -20.63 9.81 -5.25
N LEU A 215 -21.05 8.80 -4.49
CA LEU A 215 -22.43 8.29 -4.56
C LEU A 215 -23.45 9.36 -4.15
N ALA A 216 -23.19 10.06 -3.03
CA ALA A 216 -24.05 11.14 -2.55
C ALA A 216 -24.14 12.31 -3.55
N GLU A 217 -23.02 12.66 -4.21
CA GLU A 217 -23.02 13.69 -5.25
C GLU A 217 -23.88 13.29 -6.46
N ARG A 218 -23.83 12.03 -6.90
CA ARG A 218 -24.63 11.54 -8.03
C ARG A 218 -26.12 11.40 -7.67
N GLU A 219 -26.44 10.98 -6.45
CA GLU A 219 -27.83 10.97 -5.95
C GLU A 219 -28.40 12.39 -5.91
N ALA A 220 -27.64 13.38 -5.42
CA ALA A 220 -28.05 14.78 -5.43
C ALA A 220 -28.28 15.34 -6.84
N GLN A 221 -27.50 14.89 -7.84
CA GLN A 221 -27.73 15.26 -9.24
C GLN A 221 -29.05 14.69 -9.79
N ILE A 222 -29.45 13.46 -9.41
CA ILE A 222 -30.76 12.91 -9.77
C ILE A 222 -31.90 13.72 -9.13
N ASP A 223 -31.74 14.09 -7.86
CA ASP A 223 -32.76 14.86 -7.15
C ASP A 223 -32.95 16.25 -7.76
N GLN A 224 -31.85 16.94 -8.10
CA GLN A 224 -31.91 18.22 -8.80
C GLN A 224 -32.60 18.12 -10.17
N MET A 225 -32.24 17.11 -10.98
CA MET A 225 -32.91 16.89 -12.27
C MET A 225 -34.40 16.57 -12.11
N THR A 226 -34.76 15.84 -11.05
CA THR A 226 -36.15 15.49 -10.76
C THR A 226 -36.95 16.71 -10.33
N GLU A 227 -36.38 17.58 -9.49
CA GLU A 227 -36.98 18.85 -9.11
C GLU A 227 -37.17 19.78 -10.31
N ASP A 228 -36.17 19.89 -11.20
CA ASP A 228 -36.25 20.75 -12.37
C ASP A 228 -37.29 20.26 -13.37
N GLN A 229 -37.41 18.95 -13.55
CA GLN A 229 -38.50 18.33 -14.33
C GLN A 229 -39.87 18.61 -13.69
N MET A 230 -39.97 18.55 -12.36
CA MET A 230 -41.21 18.83 -11.63
C MET A 230 -41.61 20.31 -11.68
N LYS A 231 -40.64 21.23 -11.53
CA LYS A 231 -40.86 22.69 -11.67
C LYS A 231 -41.30 23.04 -13.08
N THR A 232 -40.66 22.46 -14.09
CA THR A 232 -41.01 22.68 -15.50
C THR A 232 -42.42 22.17 -15.81
N SER A 233 -42.80 21.00 -15.30
CA SER A 233 -44.16 20.47 -15.48
C SER A 233 -45.23 21.27 -14.71
N MET A 234 -44.94 21.77 -13.51
CA MET A 234 -45.84 22.69 -12.78
C MET A 234 -46.06 24.00 -13.54
N LEU A 235 -45.00 24.61 -14.08
CA LEU A 235 -45.09 25.83 -14.88
C LEU A 235 -45.95 25.63 -16.14
N LEU A 236 -45.80 24.48 -16.80
CA LEU A 236 -46.61 24.13 -17.97
C LEU A 236 -48.08 23.86 -17.63
N MET A 237 -48.38 23.34 -16.43
CA MET A 237 -49.75 23.17 -15.94
C MET A 237 -50.41 24.49 -15.56
N GLN A 238 -49.64 25.49 -15.13
CA GLN A 238 -50.13 26.81 -14.75
C GLN A 238 -50.45 27.72 -15.96
N GLN A 239 -49.94 27.37 -17.15
CA GLN A 239 -50.17 28.08 -18.41
C GLN A 239 -51.32 27.50 -19.26
N ARG A 240 -52.09 26.55 -18.74
CA ARG A 240 -53.36 26.08 -19.32
C ARG A 240 -54.53 26.56 -18.49
#